data_AF-A0A3M6JZA5-F1
#
_entry.id   AF-A0A3M6JZA5-F1
#
_cell.length_a   1.000
_cell.length_b   1.000
_cell.length_c   1.000
_cell.angle_alpha   90.00
_cell.angle_beta   90.00
_cell.angle_gamma   90.00
#
_symmetry.space_group_name_H-M   'P 1'
#
loop_
_entity.id
_entity.type
_entity.pdbx_description
1 polymer ?
#
loop_
_entity_poly.entity_id
_entity_poly.type
_entity_poly.pdbx_seq_one_letter_code
_entity_poly.pdbx_strand_id
1 'polypeptide(L)' 'IGCEPCTRPIKPGEDIRAGRWWWEQGEHKECGLHIERKNED' A
#
# COMPACT_ATOMS: atom_id res chain seq x y z
N ILE A 1 -4.43 8.17 -3.91
CA ILE A 1 -2.99 8.51 -3.83
C ILE A 1 -2.63 8.62 -2.35
N GLY A 2 -1.45 8.17 -1.91
CA GLY A 2 -1.07 8.10 -0.49
C GLY A 2 -0.26 9.32 -0.02
N CYS A 3 0.49 9.16 1.08
CA CYS A 3 1.43 10.17 1.55
C CYS A 3 2.51 10.44 0.49
N GLU A 4 2.95 11.70 0.40
CA GLU A 4 3.98 12.17 -0.53
C GLU A 4 5.29 11.35 -0.47
N PRO A 5 5.90 11.08 0.70
CA PRO A 5 7.14 10.29 0.75
C PRO A 5 6.94 8.82 0.40
N CYS A 6 5.70 8.32 0.43
CA CYS A 6 5.37 6.91 0.27
C CYS A 6 4.68 6.57 -1.06
N THR A 7 4.59 7.52 -1.98
CA THR A 7 3.91 7.34 -3.26
C THR A 7 4.82 7.76 -4.40
N ARG A 8 5.03 6.87 -5.38
CA ARG A 8 5.69 7.17 -6.65
C ARG A 8 4.78 6.87 -7.85
N PRO A 9 5.02 7.48 -9.02
CA PRO A 9 4.35 7.07 -10.25
C PRO A 9 4.70 5.62 -10.64
N ILE A 10 3.76 4.96 -11.32
CA ILE A 10 3.90 3.62 -11.90
C ILE A 10 3.88 3.69 -13.43
N LYS A 11 4.49 2.69 -14.08
CA LYS A 11 4.52 2.54 -15.54
C LYS A 11 3.28 1.79 -16.06
N PRO A 12 2.95 1.93 -17.37
CA PRO A 12 1.93 1.08 -17.98
C PRO A 12 2.24 -0.41 -17.78
N GLY A 13 1.26 -1.17 -17.30
CA GLY A 13 1.39 -2.61 -17.04
C GLY A 13 1.93 -2.98 -15.66
N GLU A 14 2.37 -2.02 -14.84
CA GLU A 14 2.69 -2.28 -13.43
C GLU A 14 1.42 -2.49 -12.60
N ASP A 15 1.55 -3.21 -11.47
CA ASP A 15 0.47 -3.33 -10.50
C ASP A 15 0.01 -1.95 -10.03
N ILE A 16 -1.30 -1.80 -9.83
CA ILE A 16 -1.92 -0.53 -9.44
C ILE A 16 -1.38 0.04 -8.10
N ARG A 17 -0.76 -0.81 -7.28
CA ARG A 17 -0.12 -0.45 -6.00
C ARG A 17 1.41 -0.49 -6.03
N ALA A 18 2.05 -0.76 -7.17
CA ALA A 18 3.52 -0.85 -7.30
C ALA A 18 4.28 0.43 -6.90
N GLY A 19 3.58 1.57 -6.82
CA GLY A 19 4.13 2.83 -6.34
C GLY A 19 4.10 3.03 -4.82
N ARG A 20 3.53 2.10 -4.06
CA ARG A 20 3.52 2.08 -2.59
C ARG A 20 4.49 1.02 -2.09
N TRP A 21 5.18 1.30 -0.99
CA TRP A 21 6.14 0.35 -0.37
C TRP A 21 7.24 -0.14 -1.33
N TRP A 22 7.51 0.62 -2.40
CA TRP A 22 8.36 0.17 -3.52
C TRP A 22 9.83 -0.05 -3.15
N TRP A 23 10.28 0.48 -2.01
CA TRP A 23 11.62 0.29 -1.46
C TRP A 23 11.71 -0.84 -0.43
N GLU A 24 10.57 -1.38 0.03
CA GLU A 24 10.58 -2.49 0.98
C GLU A 24 10.73 -3.82 0.26
N GLN A 25 11.71 -4.61 0.68
CA GLN A 25 11.91 -6.00 0.24
C GLN A 25 10.95 -6.89 1.05
N GLY A 26 9.70 -7.06 0.61
CA GLY A 26 8.73 -7.88 1.35
C GLY A 26 7.32 -7.92 0.77
N GLU A 27 6.44 -8.65 1.48
CA GLU A 27 5.06 -8.92 1.11
C GLU A 27 4.17 -7.67 1.00
N HIS A 28 2.97 -7.85 0.44
CA HIS A 28 1.93 -6.82 0.38
C HIS A 28 1.56 -6.33 1.78
N LYS A 29 1.76 -5.03 2.03
CA LYS A 29 1.37 -4.37 3.28
C LYS A 29 0.20 -3.43 3.08
N GLU A 30 -0.73 -3.47 4.03
CA GLU A 30 -1.80 -2.48 4.14
C GLU A 30 -1.39 -1.33 5.07
N CYS A 31 -1.92 -0.14 4.82
CA CYS A 31 -1.66 1.01 5.70
C CYS A 31 -2.52 0.94 6.96
N GLY A 32 -2.14 1.69 8.01
CA GLY A 32 -2.83 1.66 9.31
C GLY A 32 -4.31 2.08 9.31
N LEU A 33 -4.84 2.52 8.17
CA LEU A 33 -6.29 2.74 8.00
C LEU A 33 -7.07 1.42 7.79
N HIS A 34 -6.36 0.34 7.46
CA HIS A 34 -6.94 -0.97 7.18
C HIS A 34 -6.88 -1.77 8.48
N ILE A 35 -7.79 -1.46 9.38
CA ILE A 35 -8.01 -2.23 10.61
C ILE A 35 -9.06 -3.31 10.33
N GLU A 36 -8.72 -4.57 10.61
CA GLU A 36 -9.72 -5.62 10.67
C GLU A 36 -10.64 -5.34 11.86
N ARG A 37 -11.88 -4.97 11.57
CA ARG A 37 -12.90 -4.89 12.62
C ARG A 37 -13.19 -6.31 13.08
N LYS A 38 -12.68 -6.69 14.25
CA LYS A 38 -13.23 -7.83 14.96
C LYS A 38 -14.65 -7.45 15.35
N ASN A 39 -15.63 -8.23 14.90
CA ASN A 39 -16.97 -8.15 15.47
C ASN A 39 -16.83 -8.63 16.92
N GLU A 40 -16.79 -7.71 17.87
CA GLU A 40 -16.94 -8.01 19.29
C GLU A 40 -18.45 -8.03 19.57
N ASP A 41 -18.96 -9.22 19.88
CA ASP A 41 -20.24 -9.41 20.57
C ASP A 41 -20.05 -9.14 22.07
#